data_AF-A0A392WK42-F1
#
_entry.id   AF-A0A392WK42-F1
#
_cell.length_a   1.000
_cell.length_b   1.000
_cell.length_c   1.000
_cell.angle_alpha   90.00
_cell.angle_beta   90.00
_cell.angle_gamma   90.00
#
_symmetry.space_group_name_H-M   'P 1'
#
loop_
_entity.id
_entity.type
_entity.pdbx_description
1 polymer ?
#
loop_
_entity_poly.entity_id
_entity_poly.type
_entity_poly.pdbx_seq_one_letter_code
_entity_poly.pdbx_strand_id
1 'polypeptide(L)' 'MCGLVEDAKTLFGSMVEKDVVTWSAMISGYAQHRCFSEAVALFQEMQLLGIKPDETAL' A
#
# COMPACT_ATOMS: atom_id res chain seq x y z
N MET A 1 12.18 10.05 8.71
CA MET A 1 12.86 9.19 7.72
C MET A 1 11.89 8.11 7.31
N CYS A 2 11.63 7.95 6.01
CA CYS A 2 10.69 6.97 5.47
C CYS A 2 11.22 5.52 5.47
N GLY A 3 12.29 5.23 6.23
CA GLY A 3 13.02 3.97 6.15
C GLY A 3 12.14 2.74 6.41
N LEU A 4 11.23 2.83 7.38
CA LEU A 4 10.30 1.74 7.70
C LEU A 4 9.31 1.45 6.56
N VAL A 5 8.92 2.47 5.79
CA VAL A 5 7.98 2.30 4.67
C VAL A 5 8.69 1.73 3.45
N GLU A 6 9.95 2.08 3.23
CA GLU A 6 10.77 1.50 2.16
C GLU A 6 11.11 0.02 2.43
N ASP A 7 11.38 -0.33 3.69
CA ASP A 7 11.53 -1.73 4.10
C ASP A 7 10.20 -2.50 3.92
N ALA A 8 9.08 -1.90 4.33
CA ALA A 8 7.75 -2.48 4.11
C ALA A 8 7.43 -2.64 2.61
N LYS A 9 7.85 -1.71 1.75
CA LYS A 9 7.71 -1.80 0.29
C LYS A 9 8.50 -2.97 -0.29
N THR A 10 9.71 -3.19 0.22
CA THR A 10 10.56 -4.30 -0.21
C THR A 10 9.91 -5.63 0.14
N LEU A 11 9.41 -5.76 1.38
CA LEU A 11 8.64 -6.91 1.83
C LEU A 11 7.36 -7.11 1.01
N PHE A 12 6.61 -6.03 0.78
CA PHE A 12 5.42 -6.03 -0.05
C PHE A 12 5.72 -6.54 -1.47
N GLY A 13 6.80 -6.07 -2.11
CA GLY A 13 7.23 -6.55 -3.41
C GLY A 13 7.50 -8.06 -3.45
N SER A 14 8.00 -8.63 -2.35
CA SER A 14 8.28 -10.07 -2.24
C SER A 14 7.06 -10.96 -1.96
N MET A 15 5.91 -10.39 -1.58
CA MET A 15 4.69 -11.16 -1.31
C MET A 15 4.08 -11.69 -2.61
N VAL A 16 3.93 -13.02 -2.69
CA VAL A 16 3.30 -13.71 -3.83
C VAL A 16 1.79 -13.44 -3.90
N GLU A 17 1.14 -13.34 -2.75
CA GLU A 17 -0.28 -13.01 -2.62
C GLU A 17 -0.42 -11.76 -1.78
N LYS A 18 -1.16 -10.78 -2.30
CA LYS A 18 -1.44 -9.51 -1.63
C LYS A 18 -2.95 -9.35 -1.59
N ASP A 19 -3.50 -9.43 -0.41
CA ASP A 19 -4.91 -9.19 -0.16
C ASP A 19 -5.16 -7.70 0.10
N VAL A 20 -6.43 -7.34 0.12
CA VAL A 20 -6.91 -5.97 0.31
C VAL A 20 -6.31 -5.31 1.57
N VAL A 21 -6.17 -6.06 2.67
CA VAL A 21 -5.64 -5.53 3.93
C VAL A 21 -4.16 -5.17 3.77
N THR A 22 -3.39 -6.00 3.06
CA THR A 22 -1.97 -5.75 2.77
C THR A 22 -1.77 -4.47 1.95
N TRP A 23 -2.60 -4.23 0.94
CA TRP A 23 -2.56 -2.99 0.15
C TRP A 23 -2.93 -1.77 0.99
N SER A 24 -4.02 -1.84 1.75
CA SER A 24 -4.48 -0.76 2.61
C SER A 24 -3.44 -0.40 3.67
N ALA A 25 -2.80 -1.39 4.30
CA ALA A 25 -1.74 -1.16 5.28
C ALA A 25 -0.55 -0.39 4.69
N MET A 26 -0.12 -0.73 3.47
CA MET A 26 0.95 0.01 2.78
C MET A 26 0.53 1.44 2.45
N ILE A 27 -0.67 1.64 1.90
CA ILE A 27 -1.20 2.96 1.53
C ILE A 27 -1.32 3.86 2.77
N SER A 28 -1.85 3.34 3.88
CA SER A 28 -1.92 4.05 5.17
C SER A 28 -0.52 4.36 5.72
N GLY A 29 0.45 3.45 5.56
CA GLY A 29 1.84 3.67 5.93
C GLY A 29 2.48 4.84 5.18
N TYR A 30 2.27 4.91 3.86
CA TYR A 30 2.73 6.03 3.04
C TYR A 30 2.03 7.34 3.39
N ALA A 31 0.71 7.32 3.63
CA ALA A 31 -0.06 8.50 4.03
C ALA A 31 0.43 9.10 5.37
N GLN A 32 0.72 8.24 6.36
CA GLN A 32 1.24 8.67 7.67
C GLN A 32 2.63 9.31 7.59
N HIS A 33 3.43 8.92 6.59
CA HIS A 33 4.79 9.46 6.39
C HIS A 33 4.84 10.64 5.41
N ARG A 34 3.67 11.22 5.06
CA ARG A 34 3.53 12.31 4.07
C ARG A 34 4.03 11.97 2.66
N CYS A 35 4.14 10.69 2.34
CA CYS A 35 4.51 10.18 1.03
C CYS A 35 3.24 9.91 0.20
N PHE A 36 2.49 10.98 -0.09
CA PHE A 36 1.20 10.89 -0.76
C PHE A 36 1.31 10.38 -2.20
N SER A 37 2.39 10.72 -2.90
CA SER A 37 2.61 10.28 -4.29
C SER A 37 2.70 8.75 -4.39
N GLU A 38 3.45 8.14 -3.48
CA GLU A 38 3.62 6.69 -3.39
C GLU A 38 2.35 5.99 -2.92
N ALA A 39 1.61 6.60 -1.96
CA ALA A 39 0.30 6.11 -1.55
C ALA A 39 -0.69 6.05 -2.74
N VAL A 40 -0.73 7.10 -3.56
CA VAL A 40 -1.60 7.17 -4.74
C VAL A 40 -1.16 6.17 -5.81
N ALA A 41 0.14 6.03 -6.04
CA ALA A 41 0.66 5.05 -7.01
C ALA A 41 0.26 3.61 -6.62
N LEU A 42 0.38 3.24 -5.34
CA LEU A 42 -0.05 1.94 -4.83
C LEU A 42 -1.57 1.74 -4.93
N PHE A 43 -2.35 2.78 -4.63
CA PHE A 43 -3.81 2.70 -4.78
C PHE A 43 -4.24 2.52 -6.24
N GLN A 44 -3.52 3.11 -7.19
CA GLN A 44 -3.75 2.88 -8.62
C GLN A 44 -3.36 1.47 -9.04
N GLU A 45 -2.23 0.96 -8.57
CA GLU A 45 -1.77 -0.40 -8.85
C GLU A 45 -2.75 -1.45 -8.30
N MET A 46 -3.24 -1.25 -7.07
CA MET A 46 -4.29 -2.07 -6.46
C MET A 46 -5.54 -2.17 -7.36
N GLN A 47 -6.02 -1.03 -7.87
CA GLN A 47 -7.18 -0.99 -8.77
C GLN A 47 -6.91 -1.64 -10.13
N LEU A 48 -5.71 -1.46 -10.69
CA LEU A 48 -5.30 -2.09 -11.95
C LEU A 48 -5.28 -3.62 -11.84
N LEU A 49 -4.93 -4.14 -10.66
CA LEU A 49 -4.98 -5.58 -10.36
C LEU A 49 -6.40 -6.10 -10.09
N GLY A 50 -7.42 -5.24 -10.16
CA GLY A 50 -8.81 -5.60 -9.87
C GLY A 50 -9.10 -5.85 -8.39
N ILE A 51 -8.16 -5.46 -7.51
CA ILE A 51 -8.31 -5.59 -6.07
C ILE A 51 -9.13 -4.38 -5.60
N LYS A 52 -10.36 -4.64 -5.17
CA LYS A 52 -11.23 -3.60 -4.64
C LYS A 52 -10.81 -3.27 -3.20
N PRO A 53 -10.60 -1.99 -2.84
CA PRO A 53 -10.46 -1.61 -1.44
C PRO A 53 -11.73 -2.03 -0.72
N ASP A 54 -11.57 -2.81 0.36
CA ASP A 54 -12.68 -3.17 1.21
C ASP A 54 -13.15 -1.91 1.92
N GLU A 55 -14.47 -1.71 1.96
CA GLU A 55 -15.13 -0.47 2.39
C GLU A 55 -14.94 -0.17 3.88
N THR A 56 -14.19 -1.00 4.62
CA THR A 56 -14.05 -0.92 6.09
C THR A 56 -12.75 -0.28 6.61
N ALA A 57 -11.87 0.24 5.75
CA ALA A 57 -10.64 0.93 6.20
C ALA A 57 -10.75 2.46 6.02
N LEU A 58 -11.55 3.10 6.87
CA LEU A 58 -11.57 4.55 7.10
C LEU A 58 -10.88 4.90 8.42
#